data_AF-A0A7W2BL81-F1
#
_entry.id   AF-A0A7W2BL81-F1
#
_cell.length_a   1.000
_cell.length_b   1.000
_cell.length_c   1.000
_cell.angle_alpha   90.00
_cell.angle_beta   90.00
_cell.angle_gamma   90.00
#
_symmetry.space_group_name_H-M   'P 1'
#
loop_
_entity.id
_entity.type
_entity.pdbx_description
1 polymer ?
#
loop_
_entity_poly.entity_id
_entity_poly.type
_entity_poly.pdbx_seq_one_letter_code
_entity_poly.pdbx_strand_id
1 'polypeptide(L)'
;MSKQDQPIKPSAVSKTRSASLDVQAFVEEARALPSAGPQAAIKGRIIFALDATLSRQPTWDIACQLQAEMFEAVRQIGGLEVQLTYFRGFGECKASRWASDAQVLKKLMTGIRCQGGQTQISKVLVNARCEQERGKVNALVFIGDAMEENADLLAQKAGELGLCGVPIFVFQEGRDKGVERVFRELARLSNGAYARFDQSSAAELAALLRAVAVFATGGLKALEASSDRLLLPQIKGR
;
A
#
# COMPACT_ATOMS: atom_id res chain seq x y z
N MET A 1 -63.90 24.32 -14.14
CA MET A 1 -62.78 25.01 -13.46
C MET A 1 -63.02 24.81 -11.96
N SER A 2 -62.24 24.13 -11.14
CA SER A 2 -60.89 23.53 -11.24
C SER A 2 -60.77 22.40 -10.21
N LYS A 3 -59.70 21.61 -10.35
CA LYS A 3 -59.49 20.23 -9.86
C LYS A 3 -59.32 20.05 -8.34
N GLN A 4 -59.54 18.81 -7.90
CA GLN A 4 -59.15 18.20 -6.62
C GLN A 4 -57.65 18.35 -6.34
N ASP A 5 -57.28 18.56 -5.07
CA ASP A 5 -55.91 18.37 -4.59
C ASP A 5 -55.87 17.44 -3.37
N GLN A 6 -55.11 16.36 -3.54
CA GLN A 6 -54.73 15.34 -2.55
C GLN A 6 -53.44 15.75 -1.81
N PRO A 7 -53.11 15.11 -0.67
CA PRO A 7 -52.07 15.60 0.24
C PRO A 7 -50.65 15.25 -0.22
N ILE A 8 -49.72 16.21 -0.15
CA ILE A 8 -48.30 16.00 -0.42
C ILE A 8 -47.56 15.74 0.91
N LYS A 9 -47.11 14.50 1.12
CA LYS A 9 -46.12 14.15 2.16
C LYS A 9 -44.71 14.54 1.69
N PRO A 10 -43.88 15.20 2.50
CA PRO A 10 -42.45 15.27 2.22
C PRO A 10 -41.79 13.91 2.50
N SER A 11 -41.15 13.41 1.45
CA SER A 11 -40.39 12.17 1.37
C SER A 11 -39.06 12.22 2.14
N ALA A 12 -38.53 11.03 2.39
CA ALA A 12 -37.39 10.71 3.22
C ALA A 12 -36.07 11.41 2.86
N VAL A 13 -35.31 11.78 3.89
CA VAL A 13 -33.85 11.93 3.81
C VAL A 13 -33.22 10.90 4.74
N SER A 14 -32.91 9.73 4.19
CA SER A 14 -32.03 8.74 4.82
C SER A 14 -31.12 8.17 3.75
N LYS A 15 -30.01 8.87 3.48
CA LYS A 15 -28.88 8.35 2.68
C LYS A 15 -27.56 8.99 3.10
N THR A 16 -27.12 8.73 4.33
CA THR A 16 -25.69 8.88 4.69
C THR A 16 -25.20 7.89 5.76
N ARG A 17 -26.06 6.99 6.27
CA ARG A 17 -25.66 5.97 7.25
C ARG A 17 -25.22 4.63 6.67
N SER A 18 -25.46 4.37 5.38
CA SER A 18 -25.23 3.05 4.77
C SER A 18 -23.79 2.84 4.29
N ALA A 19 -23.12 3.86 3.75
CA ALA A 19 -21.78 3.68 3.16
C ALA A 19 -20.67 3.40 4.20
N SER A 20 -20.80 3.89 5.44
CA SER A 20 -19.82 3.66 6.50
C SER A 20 -19.98 2.31 7.20
N LEU A 21 -21.21 1.80 7.29
CA LEU A 21 -21.51 0.48 7.85
C LEU A 21 -21.08 -0.65 6.90
N ASP A 22 -21.25 -0.47 5.59
CA ASP A 22 -20.86 -1.46 4.59
C ASP A 22 -19.34 -1.69 4.54
N VAL A 23 -18.54 -0.64 4.77
CA VAL A 23 -17.06 -0.75 4.81
C VAL A 23 -16.57 -1.42 6.09
N GLN A 24 -17.20 -1.14 7.24
CA GLN A 24 -16.86 -1.81 8.50
C GLN A 24 -17.19 -3.30 8.45
N ALA A 25 -18.36 -3.65 7.95
CA ALA A 25 -18.77 -5.05 7.76
C ALA A 25 -17.82 -5.80 6.81
N PHE A 26 -17.36 -5.14 5.74
CA PHE A 26 -16.39 -5.73 4.81
C PHE A 26 -14.99 -5.95 5.42
N VAL A 27 -14.51 -5.00 6.24
CA VAL A 27 -13.23 -5.15 6.96
C VAL A 27 -13.32 -6.23 8.04
N GLU A 28 -14.49 -6.41 8.67
CA GLU A 28 -14.74 -7.50 9.61
C GLU A 28 -14.87 -8.87 8.91
N GLU A 29 -15.51 -8.93 7.75
CA GLU A 29 -15.58 -10.14 6.92
C GLU A 29 -14.19 -10.57 6.44
N ALA A 30 -13.34 -9.61 6.07
CA ALA A 30 -11.93 -9.85 5.74
C ALA A 30 -11.10 -10.34 6.95
N ARG A 31 -11.52 -10.02 8.18
CA ARG A 31 -10.96 -10.58 9.43
C ARG A 31 -11.57 -11.94 9.77
N ALA A 32 -12.63 -12.40 9.13
CA ALA A 32 -13.21 -13.71 9.42
C ALA A 32 -12.62 -14.84 8.56
N LEU A 33 -11.87 -14.50 7.49
CA LEU A 33 -11.28 -15.49 6.60
C LEU A 33 -10.14 -16.28 7.29
N PRO A 34 -10.07 -17.62 7.09
CA PRO A 34 -9.00 -18.44 7.64
C PRO A 34 -7.64 -18.04 7.06
N SER A 35 -6.61 -17.95 7.89
CA SER A 35 -5.23 -17.95 7.41
C SER A 35 -4.97 -19.29 6.71
N ALA A 36 -4.43 -19.25 5.48
CA ALA A 36 -4.23 -20.44 4.65
C ALA A 36 -3.38 -21.52 5.37
N GLY A 37 -3.71 -22.78 5.09
CA GLY A 37 -3.12 -24.01 5.67
C GLY A 37 -1.66 -24.31 5.28
N PRO A 38 -1.17 -25.56 5.44
CA PRO A 38 0.23 -25.90 5.72
C PRO A 38 1.23 -25.23 4.76
N GLN A 39 1.98 -24.27 5.32
CA GLN A 39 2.85 -23.36 4.59
C GLN A 39 4.13 -24.05 4.11
N ALA A 40 4.44 -23.89 2.82
CA ALA A 40 5.84 -23.73 2.44
C ALA A 40 6.41 -22.65 3.37
N ALA A 41 7.49 -22.96 4.10
CA ALA A 41 8.03 -22.09 5.15
C ALA A 41 8.06 -20.63 4.66
N ILE A 42 7.32 -19.74 5.34
CA ILE A 42 7.24 -18.32 4.96
C ILE A 42 8.66 -17.76 4.94
N LYS A 43 9.07 -17.25 3.77
CA LYS A 43 10.42 -16.76 3.48
C LYS A 43 10.52 -15.24 3.62
N GLY A 44 9.42 -14.51 3.41
CA GLY A 44 9.40 -13.06 3.51
C GLY A 44 8.04 -12.49 3.88
N ARG A 45 8.06 -11.33 4.55
CA ARG A 45 6.87 -10.55 4.91
C ARG A 45 7.05 -9.12 4.41
N ILE A 46 6.07 -8.60 3.68
CA ILE A 46 6.07 -7.21 3.22
C ILE A 46 4.80 -6.47 3.60
N ILE A 47 4.96 -5.20 3.93
CA ILE A 47 3.82 -4.28 4.03
C ILE A 47 3.70 -3.56 2.70
N PHE A 48 2.52 -3.64 2.09
CA PHE A 48 2.20 -2.96 0.85
C PHE A 48 1.26 -1.81 1.17
N ALA A 49 1.79 -0.58 1.19
CA ALA A 49 1.11 0.61 1.64
C ALA A 49 0.70 1.53 0.47
N LEU A 50 -0.55 1.99 0.50
CA LEU A 50 -1.15 2.81 -0.55
C LEU A 50 -1.72 4.10 -0.01
N ASP A 51 -1.33 5.19 -0.64
CA ASP A 51 -2.09 6.42 -0.62
C ASP A 51 -3.39 6.21 -1.42
N ALA A 52 -4.55 6.28 -0.76
CA ALA A 52 -5.88 6.21 -1.36
C ALA A 52 -6.62 7.55 -1.21
N THR A 53 -5.90 8.67 -1.32
CA THR A 53 -6.49 10.00 -1.38
C THR A 53 -7.07 10.30 -2.78
N LEU A 54 -7.91 11.34 -2.89
CA LEU A 54 -8.65 11.67 -4.11
C LEU A 54 -7.74 12.12 -5.26
N SER A 55 -6.54 12.63 -4.99
CA SER A 55 -5.58 13.03 -6.03
C SER A 55 -5.24 11.87 -6.97
N ARG A 56 -5.30 10.64 -6.46
CA ARG A 56 -5.01 9.39 -7.19
C ARG A 56 -6.21 8.79 -7.92
N GLN A 57 -7.41 9.39 -7.83
CA GLN A 57 -8.59 8.88 -8.52
C GLN A 57 -8.39 8.67 -10.04
N PRO A 58 -7.67 9.54 -10.78
CA PRO A 58 -7.45 9.36 -12.22
C PRO A 58 -6.59 8.14 -12.58
N THR A 59 -5.79 7.66 -11.65
CA THR A 59 -4.79 6.60 -11.85
C THR A 59 -5.03 5.39 -10.95
N TRP A 60 -6.06 5.43 -10.12
CA TRP A 60 -6.42 4.36 -9.20
C TRP A 60 -6.71 3.05 -9.92
N ASP A 61 -7.36 3.11 -11.07
CA ASP A 61 -7.66 1.93 -11.90
C ASP A 61 -6.36 1.31 -12.45
N ILE A 62 -5.39 2.14 -12.82
CA ILE A 62 -4.06 1.70 -13.25
C ILE A 62 -3.32 1.07 -12.06
N ALA A 63 -3.36 1.69 -10.88
CA ALA A 63 -2.77 1.12 -9.67
C ALA A 63 -3.37 -0.27 -9.38
N CYS A 64 -4.71 -0.38 -9.40
CA CYS A 64 -5.44 -1.64 -9.20
C CYS A 64 -5.05 -2.71 -10.23
N GLN A 65 -4.84 -2.33 -11.49
CA GLN A 65 -4.43 -3.26 -12.56
C GLN A 65 -2.97 -3.71 -12.40
N LEU A 66 -2.07 -2.81 -12.00
CA LEU A 66 -0.64 -3.07 -11.83
C LEU A 66 -0.30 -3.93 -10.62
N GLN A 67 -1.17 -3.97 -9.62
CA GLN A 67 -0.94 -4.74 -8.40
C GLN A 67 -1.30 -6.22 -8.55
N ALA A 68 -2.04 -6.59 -9.61
CA ALA A 68 -2.21 -7.99 -9.99
C ALA A 68 -0.85 -8.65 -10.30
N GLU A 69 0.09 -7.91 -10.89
CA GLU A 69 1.45 -8.39 -11.18
C GLU A 69 2.26 -8.69 -9.91
N MET A 70 2.12 -7.85 -8.88
CA MET A 70 2.75 -8.09 -7.58
C MET A 70 2.16 -9.32 -6.90
N PHE A 71 0.83 -9.48 -6.92
CA PHE A 71 0.18 -10.65 -6.31
C PHE A 71 0.43 -11.93 -7.09
N GLU A 72 0.56 -11.85 -8.41
CA GLU A 72 1.03 -12.97 -9.21
C GLU A 72 2.50 -13.30 -8.88
N ALA A 73 3.36 -12.31 -8.61
CA ALA A 73 4.70 -12.55 -8.10
C ALA A 73 4.69 -13.23 -6.72
N VAL A 74 3.79 -12.85 -5.81
CA VAL A 74 3.56 -13.55 -4.52
C VAL A 74 3.23 -15.02 -4.77
N ARG A 75 2.36 -15.31 -5.74
CA ARG A 75 2.00 -16.68 -6.13
C ARG A 75 3.17 -17.45 -6.75
N GLN A 76 3.92 -16.84 -7.65
CA GLN A 76 5.01 -17.49 -8.39
C GLN A 76 6.26 -17.72 -7.54
N ILE A 77 6.65 -16.75 -6.72
CA ILE A 77 7.81 -16.86 -5.83
C ILE A 77 7.52 -17.81 -4.66
N GLY A 78 6.29 -17.74 -4.13
CA GLY A 78 5.85 -18.54 -2.99
C GLY A 78 6.54 -18.14 -1.68
N GLY A 79 5.86 -18.36 -0.55
CA GLY A 79 6.41 -18.05 0.77
C GLY A 79 6.56 -16.55 1.08
N LEU A 80 5.79 -15.70 0.39
CA LEU A 80 5.69 -14.27 0.68
C LEU A 80 4.32 -14.00 1.33
N GLU A 81 4.32 -13.36 2.50
CA GLU A 81 3.09 -12.80 3.07
C GLU A 81 3.07 -11.29 2.89
N VAL A 82 1.88 -10.77 2.61
CA VAL A 82 1.63 -9.36 2.37
C VAL A 82 0.61 -8.85 3.36
N GLN A 83 0.92 -7.74 4.03
CA GLN A 83 -0.08 -6.93 4.71
C GLN A 83 -0.41 -5.73 3.83
N LEU A 84 -1.67 -5.58 3.47
CA LEU A 84 -2.15 -4.42 2.73
C LEU A 84 -2.49 -3.29 3.71
N THR A 85 -1.85 -2.15 3.55
CA THR A 85 -2.09 -0.94 4.34
C THR A 85 -2.54 0.17 3.41
N TYR A 86 -3.50 0.98 3.83
CA TYR A 86 -3.86 2.19 3.09
C TYR A 86 -4.28 3.29 4.04
N PHE A 87 -4.19 4.52 3.55
CA PHE A 87 -4.84 5.66 4.20
C PHE A 87 -5.67 6.47 3.21
N ARG A 88 -6.68 7.15 3.73
CA ARG A 88 -7.55 8.09 3.01
C ARG A 88 -8.29 8.98 4.00
N GLY A 89 -9.02 9.96 3.51
CA GLY A 89 -9.86 10.79 4.37
C GLY A 89 -9.07 11.58 5.41
N PHE A 90 -9.74 11.97 6.49
CA PHE A 90 -9.17 12.74 7.60
C PHE A 90 -8.91 11.85 8.81
N GLY A 91 -8.02 10.87 8.67
CA GLY A 91 -7.59 10.05 9.81
C GLY A 91 -7.81 8.54 9.65
N GLU A 92 -8.37 8.07 8.54
CA GLU A 92 -8.49 6.64 8.24
C GLU A 92 -7.15 6.10 7.73
N CYS A 93 -6.51 5.25 8.53
CA CYS A 93 -5.39 4.41 8.12
C CYS A 93 -5.70 2.99 8.58
N LYS A 94 -5.74 2.04 7.65
CA LYS A 94 -6.14 0.64 7.90
C LYS A 94 -5.06 -0.29 7.41
N ALA A 95 -4.86 -1.37 8.15
CA ALA A 95 -4.00 -2.49 7.78
C ALA A 95 -4.84 -3.77 7.78
N SER A 96 -4.66 -4.61 6.77
CA SER A 96 -5.27 -5.93 6.69
C SER A 96 -4.56 -6.90 7.62
N ARG A 97 -5.08 -8.14 7.69
CA ARG A 97 -4.27 -9.27 8.13
C ARG A 97 -3.19 -9.58 7.10
N TRP A 98 -2.17 -10.30 7.52
CA TRP A 98 -1.20 -10.91 6.62
C TRP A 98 -1.90 -11.95 5.74
N ALA A 99 -1.67 -11.86 4.43
CA ALA A 99 -2.21 -12.78 3.45
C ALA A 99 -1.10 -13.23 2.50
N SER A 100 -1.05 -14.52 2.22
CA SER A 100 -0.19 -15.13 1.21
C SER A 100 -0.95 -15.48 -0.08
N ASP A 101 -2.28 -15.33 -0.07
CA ASP A 101 -3.15 -15.67 -1.19
C ASP A 101 -3.41 -14.45 -2.08
N ALA A 102 -3.05 -14.58 -3.37
CA ALA A 102 -3.20 -13.53 -4.36
C ALA A 102 -4.67 -13.11 -4.60
N GLN A 103 -5.63 -14.03 -4.50
CA GLN A 103 -7.07 -13.74 -4.64
C GLN A 103 -7.60 -12.97 -3.42
N VAL A 104 -7.15 -13.30 -2.21
CA VAL A 104 -7.49 -12.54 -1.00
C VAL A 104 -6.98 -11.10 -1.12
N LEU A 105 -5.73 -10.92 -1.53
CA LEU A 105 -5.13 -9.60 -1.74
C LEU A 105 -5.87 -8.81 -2.83
N LYS A 106 -6.24 -9.47 -3.94
CA LYS A 106 -7.07 -8.87 -4.99
C LYS A 106 -8.43 -8.42 -4.47
N LYS A 107 -9.15 -9.25 -3.69
CA LYS A 107 -10.45 -8.89 -3.10
C LYS A 107 -10.31 -7.65 -2.20
N LEU A 108 -9.30 -7.63 -1.32
CA LEU A 108 -9.02 -6.49 -0.44
C LEU A 108 -8.79 -5.20 -1.25
N MET A 109 -7.94 -5.27 -2.27
CA MET A 109 -7.64 -4.12 -3.14
C MET A 109 -8.89 -3.58 -3.85
N THR A 110 -9.69 -4.46 -4.45
CA THR A 110 -10.92 -4.04 -5.16
C THR A 110 -11.97 -3.40 -4.26
N GLY A 111 -11.86 -3.55 -2.94
CA GLY A 111 -12.72 -2.88 -1.95
C GLY A 111 -12.27 -1.46 -1.59
N ILE A 112 -11.04 -1.05 -1.92
CA ILE A 112 -10.52 0.28 -1.58
C ILE A 112 -11.04 1.31 -2.60
N ARG A 113 -11.45 2.47 -2.11
CA ARG A 113 -11.89 3.62 -2.90
C ARG A 113 -11.14 4.86 -2.44
N CYS A 114 -10.73 5.68 -3.41
CA CYS A 114 -10.14 6.97 -3.11
C CYS A 114 -11.13 7.89 -2.39
N GLN A 115 -10.65 8.67 -1.43
CA GLN A 115 -11.44 9.68 -0.74
C GLN A 115 -10.64 10.96 -0.51
N GLY A 116 -11.30 12.12 -0.55
CA GLY A 116 -10.66 13.39 -0.23
C GLY A 116 -10.16 13.40 1.21
N GLY A 117 -8.93 13.86 1.43
CA GLY A 117 -8.26 13.72 2.71
C GLY A 117 -6.83 14.24 2.68
N GLN A 118 -6.06 13.92 3.71
CA GLN A 118 -4.65 14.27 3.83
C GLN A 118 -3.79 13.01 3.92
N THR A 119 -2.51 13.15 3.60
CA THR A 119 -1.52 12.09 3.80
C THR A 119 -1.41 11.66 5.25
N GLN A 120 -1.18 10.36 5.45
CA GLN A 120 -1.03 9.73 6.77
C GLN A 120 0.11 8.69 6.75
N ILE A 121 1.19 9.00 6.03
CA ILE A 121 2.42 8.22 5.92
C ILE A 121 2.99 7.93 7.31
N SER A 122 2.91 8.88 8.25
CA SER A 122 3.35 8.67 9.63
C SER A 122 2.69 7.45 10.28
N LYS A 123 1.39 7.22 10.03
CA LYS A 123 0.66 6.05 10.55
C LYS A 123 1.09 4.75 9.87
N VAL A 124 1.43 4.80 8.57
CA VAL A 124 1.99 3.66 7.84
C VAL A 124 3.35 3.25 8.44
N LEU A 125 4.23 4.22 8.70
CA LEU A 125 5.54 3.95 9.28
C LEU A 125 5.42 3.39 10.71
N VAL A 126 4.49 3.92 11.51
CA VAL A 126 4.19 3.37 12.85
C VAL A 126 3.66 1.94 12.77
N ASN A 127 2.74 1.64 11.85
CA ASN A 127 2.27 0.28 11.63
C ASN A 127 3.42 -0.67 11.28
N ALA A 128 4.32 -0.26 10.37
CA ALA A 128 5.48 -1.06 10.00
C ALA A 128 6.41 -1.35 11.19
N ARG A 129 6.60 -0.36 12.07
CA ARG A 129 7.38 -0.53 13.29
C ARG A 129 6.74 -1.55 14.24
N CYS A 130 5.44 -1.41 14.51
CA CYS A 130 4.71 -2.33 15.38
C CYS A 130 4.68 -3.76 14.82
N GLU A 131 4.53 -3.94 13.51
CA GLU A 131 4.54 -5.26 12.89
C GLU A 131 5.94 -5.89 12.92
N GLN A 132 7.00 -5.08 12.78
CA GLN A 132 8.39 -5.53 12.93
C GLN A 132 8.68 -6.06 14.34
N GLU A 133 8.07 -5.46 15.37
CA GLU A 133 8.19 -5.92 16.76
C GLU A 133 7.46 -7.26 16.99
N ARG A 134 6.39 -7.53 16.24
CA ARG A 134 5.64 -8.79 16.31
C ARG A 134 6.31 -9.92 15.53
N GLY A 135 7.06 -9.59 14.49
CA GLY A 135 7.83 -10.53 13.71
C GLY A 135 8.51 -9.85 12.53
N LYS A 136 9.52 -10.50 11.96
CA LYS A 136 10.31 -9.92 10.87
C LYS A 136 9.43 -9.46 9.69
N VAL A 137 9.59 -8.21 9.31
CA VAL A 137 9.11 -7.54 8.10
C VAL A 137 10.35 -7.28 7.25
N ASN A 138 10.36 -7.80 6.03
CA ASN A 138 11.50 -7.75 5.14
C ASN A 138 11.55 -6.44 4.34
N ALA A 139 10.39 -5.82 4.10
CA ALA A 139 10.30 -4.55 3.39
C ALA A 139 8.95 -3.85 3.63
N LEU A 140 8.97 -2.51 3.56
CA LEU A 140 7.79 -1.69 3.36
C LEU A 140 7.80 -1.16 1.93
N VAL A 141 6.74 -1.39 1.18
CA VAL A 141 6.49 -0.70 -0.11
C VAL A 141 5.48 0.39 0.14
N PHE A 142 5.75 1.61 -0.33
CA PHE A 142 4.81 2.72 -0.27
C PHE A 142 4.60 3.31 -1.66
N ILE A 143 3.33 3.47 -2.06
CA ILE A 143 2.94 4.10 -3.33
C ILE A 143 2.04 5.30 -3.04
N GLY A 144 2.45 6.49 -3.50
CA GLY A 144 1.69 7.72 -3.33
C GLY A 144 2.22 8.86 -4.21
N ASP A 145 1.49 9.97 -4.22
CA ASP A 145 1.77 11.16 -5.06
C ASP A 145 1.92 12.45 -4.24
N ALA A 146 1.50 12.45 -2.97
CA ALA A 146 1.44 13.62 -2.11
C ALA A 146 2.21 13.46 -0.79
N MET A 147 2.51 14.59 -0.14
CA MET A 147 3.10 14.67 1.20
C MET A 147 2.74 16.02 1.83
N GLU A 148 1.76 16.04 2.75
CA GLU A 148 1.34 17.23 3.50
C GLU A 148 1.73 17.17 4.99
N GLU A 149 2.44 16.11 5.39
CA GLU A 149 2.90 15.88 6.76
C GLU A 149 4.22 16.59 7.07
N ASN A 150 4.65 16.55 8.33
CA ASN A 150 5.95 17.09 8.73
C ASN A 150 7.08 16.17 8.26
N ALA A 151 7.92 16.67 7.34
CA ALA A 151 9.02 15.91 6.75
C ALA A 151 10.04 15.39 7.76
N ASP A 152 10.39 16.17 8.78
CA ASP A 152 11.39 15.79 9.79
C ASP A 152 10.89 14.63 10.65
N LEU A 153 9.60 14.66 11.02
CA LEU A 153 8.98 13.56 11.76
C LEU A 153 8.91 12.26 10.94
N LEU A 154 8.64 12.37 9.63
CA LEU A 154 8.67 11.20 8.74
C LEU A 154 10.10 10.66 8.57
N ALA A 155 11.08 11.56 8.42
CA ALA A 155 12.49 11.19 8.31
C ALA A 155 12.97 10.45 9.56
N GLN A 156 12.64 10.94 10.76
CA GLN A 156 12.96 10.25 12.01
C GLN A 156 12.42 8.82 12.02
N LYS A 157 11.14 8.62 11.70
CA LYS A 157 10.49 7.30 11.66
C LYS A 157 11.11 6.38 10.60
N ALA A 158 11.46 6.91 9.44
CA ALA A 158 12.15 6.13 8.41
C ALA A 158 13.54 5.68 8.86
N GLY A 159 14.28 6.54 9.57
CA GLY A 159 15.57 6.17 10.18
C GLY A 159 15.43 5.07 11.23
N GLU A 160 14.41 5.16 12.10
CA GLU A 160 14.10 4.11 13.07
C GLU A 160 13.82 2.75 12.39
N LEU A 161 13.06 2.74 11.29
CA LEU A 161 12.82 1.53 10.50
C LEU A 161 14.11 0.99 9.86
N GLY A 162 14.98 1.88 9.35
CA GLY A 162 16.30 1.51 8.83
C GLY A 162 17.18 0.81 9.85
N LEU A 163 17.25 1.34 11.07
CA LEU A 163 17.97 0.71 12.19
C LEU A 163 17.39 -0.66 12.57
N CYS A 164 16.09 -0.84 12.36
CA CYS A 164 15.40 -2.11 12.62
C CYS A 164 15.44 -3.08 11.44
N GLY A 165 16.12 -2.73 10.35
CA GLY A 165 16.29 -3.58 9.17
C GLY A 165 15.05 -3.66 8.28
N VAL A 166 14.18 -2.64 8.28
CA VAL A 166 12.99 -2.56 7.42
C VAL A 166 13.20 -1.48 6.35
N PRO A 167 13.69 -1.84 5.15
CA PRO A 167 13.86 -0.90 4.06
C PRO A 167 12.52 -0.44 3.48
N ILE A 168 12.44 0.84 3.13
CA ILE A 168 11.27 1.47 2.53
C ILE A 168 11.50 1.65 1.02
N PHE A 169 10.72 0.94 0.22
CA PHE A 169 10.65 1.10 -1.22
C PHE A 169 9.53 2.09 -1.55
N VAL A 170 9.90 3.27 -2.01
CA VAL A 170 8.94 4.35 -2.28
C VAL A 170 8.76 4.51 -3.77
N PHE A 171 7.53 4.34 -4.25
CA PHE A 171 7.16 4.54 -5.64
C PHE A 171 6.25 5.76 -5.75
N GLN A 172 6.83 6.85 -6.25
CA GLN A 172 6.11 8.11 -6.43
C GLN A 172 5.36 8.10 -7.74
N GLU A 173 4.09 8.46 -7.67
CA GLU A 173 3.32 8.80 -8.86
C GLU A 173 3.43 10.30 -9.14
N GLY A 174 3.63 10.67 -10.41
CA GLY A 174 3.74 12.08 -10.81
C GLY A 174 5.14 12.66 -10.64
N ARG A 175 5.25 14.00 -10.66
CA ARG A 175 6.54 14.73 -10.81
C ARG A 175 6.75 15.86 -9.80
N ASP A 176 6.00 15.88 -8.71
CA ASP A 176 6.18 16.87 -7.66
C ASP A 176 7.57 16.72 -7.02
N LYS A 177 8.38 17.78 -7.14
CA LYS A 177 9.77 17.80 -6.65
C LYS A 177 9.86 17.93 -5.13
N GLY A 178 8.86 18.54 -4.49
CA GLY A 178 8.78 18.64 -3.02
C GLY A 178 8.52 17.27 -2.42
N VAL A 179 7.55 16.54 -2.97
CA VAL A 179 7.25 15.15 -2.59
C VAL A 179 8.44 14.24 -2.87
N GLU A 180 9.05 14.36 -4.05
CA GLU A 180 10.23 13.55 -4.42
C GLU A 180 11.37 13.67 -3.40
N ARG A 181 11.66 14.91 -2.94
CA ARG A 181 12.73 15.13 -1.97
C ARG A 181 12.48 14.32 -0.70
N VAL A 182 11.26 14.35 -0.19
CA VAL A 182 10.91 13.65 1.05
C VAL A 182 10.92 12.14 0.82
N PHE A 183 10.32 11.66 -0.26
CA PHE A 183 10.24 10.23 -0.56
C PHE A 183 11.61 9.60 -0.78
N ARG A 184 12.51 10.29 -1.48
CA ARG A 184 13.92 9.88 -1.58
C ARG A 184 14.59 9.81 -0.23
N GLU A 185 14.31 10.74 0.67
CA GLU A 185 14.88 10.76 2.01
C GLU A 185 14.35 9.60 2.87
N LEU A 186 13.07 9.26 2.80
CA LEU A 186 12.51 8.08 3.49
C LEU A 186 13.17 6.78 3.00
N ALA A 187 13.28 6.61 1.68
CA ALA A 187 14.00 5.49 1.10
C ALA A 187 15.48 5.49 1.53
N ARG A 188 16.10 6.68 1.60
CA ARG A 188 17.51 6.79 1.96
C ARG A 188 17.77 6.40 3.42
N LEU A 189 16.99 6.91 4.35
CA LEU A 189 17.19 6.67 5.79
C LEU A 189 16.88 5.22 6.19
N SER A 190 16.03 4.54 5.42
CA SER A 190 15.66 3.15 5.68
C SER A 190 16.52 2.11 4.95
N ASN A 191 17.50 2.53 4.12
CA ASN A 191 18.25 1.65 3.22
C ASN A 191 17.39 0.98 2.12
N GLY A 192 16.28 1.62 1.74
CA GLY A 192 15.45 1.21 0.62
C GLY A 192 15.81 1.92 -0.68
N ALA A 193 14.82 2.01 -1.57
CA ALA A 193 14.98 2.58 -2.90
C ALA A 193 13.77 3.44 -3.29
N TYR A 194 14.02 4.42 -4.14
CA TYR A 194 13.00 5.30 -4.68
C TYR A 194 12.88 5.08 -6.19
N ALA A 195 11.66 5.06 -6.70
CA ALA A 195 11.41 5.19 -8.12
C ALA A 195 10.20 6.08 -8.37
N ARG A 196 10.15 6.64 -9.57
CA ARG A 196 8.99 7.36 -10.06
C ARG A 196 8.28 6.49 -11.08
N PHE A 197 6.97 6.60 -11.16
CA PHE A 197 6.19 6.07 -12.27
C PHE A 197 5.10 7.07 -12.67
N ASP A 198 4.54 6.85 -13.85
CA ASP A 198 3.33 7.51 -14.33
C ASP A 198 2.48 6.50 -15.12
N GLN A 199 1.39 6.97 -15.73
CA GLN A 199 0.45 6.12 -16.47
C GLN A 199 1.12 5.36 -17.64
N SER A 200 2.24 5.84 -18.17
CA SER A 200 3.00 5.19 -19.24
C SER A 200 4.01 4.15 -18.73
N SER A 201 4.34 4.18 -17.43
CA SER A 201 5.34 3.31 -16.78
C SER A 201 4.71 2.11 -16.04
N ALA A 202 3.54 1.67 -16.49
CA ALA A 202 2.84 0.50 -15.96
C ALA A 202 3.76 -0.74 -15.81
N ALA A 203 4.42 -1.13 -16.90
CA ALA A 203 5.33 -2.28 -16.91
C ALA A 203 6.56 -2.09 -15.99
N GLU A 204 7.03 -0.85 -15.83
CA GLU A 204 8.16 -0.52 -14.97
C GLU A 204 7.77 -0.66 -13.49
N LEU A 205 6.60 -0.16 -13.08
CA LEU A 205 6.11 -0.38 -11.72
C LEU A 205 5.94 -1.88 -11.41
N ALA A 206 5.41 -2.66 -12.36
CA ALA A 206 5.32 -4.11 -12.20
C ALA A 206 6.70 -4.76 -11.99
N ALA A 207 7.73 -4.34 -12.75
CA ALA A 207 9.10 -4.83 -12.59
C ALA A 207 9.71 -4.42 -11.23
N LEU A 208 9.46 -3.19 -10.77
CA LEU A 208 9.88 -2.73 -9.45
C LEU A 208 9.22 -3.55 -8.33
N LEU A 209 7.93 -3.86 -8.45
CA LEU A 209 7.20 -4.68 -7.47
C LEU A 209 7.71 -6.13 -7.43
N ARG A 210 8.01 -6.73 -8.58
CA ARG A 210 8.68 -8.04 -8.64
C ARG A 210 10.05 -8.02 -7.99
N ALA A 211 10.85 -6.98 -8.24
CA ALA A 211 12.16 -6.80 -7.62
C ALA A 211 12.05 -6.77 -6.08
N VAL A 212 11.06 -6.05 -5.52
CA VAL A 212 10.82 -6.04 -4.07
C VAL A 212 10.39 -7.41 -3.55
N ALA A 213 9.52 -8.14 -4.27
CA ALA A 213 9.10 -9.48 -3.85
C ALA A 213 10.28 -10.47 -3.80
N VAL A 214 11.18 -10.42 -4.79
CA VAL A 214 12.42 -11.21 -4.80
C VAL A 214 13.34 -10.81 -3.64
N PHE A 215 13.52 -9.51 -3.42
CA PHE A 215 14.30 -8.99 -2.30
C PHE A 215 13.72 -9.45 -0.95
N ALA A 216 12.41 -9.40 -0.78
CA ALA A 216 11.77 -9.74 0.48
C ALA A 216 11.94 -11.22 0.85
N THR A 217 11.95 -12.12 -0.14
CA THR A 217 12.03 -13.57 0.08
C THR A 217 13.46 -14.10 0.14
N GLY A 218 14.43 -13.42 -0.48
CA GLY A 218 15.81 -13.91 -0.58
C GLY A 218 16.92 -12.88 -0.32
N GLY A 219 16.56 -11.65 0.05
CA GLY A 219 17.49 -10.55 0.33
C GLY A 219 18.23 -10.05 -0.91
N LEU A 220 19.32 -9.31 -0.66
CA LEU A 220 20.13 -8.69 -1.72
C LEU A 220 20.72 -9.72 -2.70
N LYS A 221 21.18 -10.88 -2.20
CA LYS A 221 21.76 -11.93 -3.04
C LYS A 221 20.77 -12.48 -4.07
N ALA A 222 19.50 -12.66 -3.68
CA ALA A 222 18.47 -13.12 -4.60
C ALA A 222 18.15 -12.05 -5.65
N LEU A 223 18.14 -10.78 -5.27
CA LEU A 223 17.95 -9.68 -6.19
C LEU A 223 19.11 -9.54 -7.18
N GLU A 224 20.35 -9.78 -6.75
CA GLU A 224 21.53 -9.82 -7.64
C GLU A 224 21.46 -10.97 -8.64
N ALA A 225 20.94 -12.13 -8.22
CA ALA A 225 20.78 -13.30 -9.08
C ALA A 225 19.58 -13.21 -10.04
N SER A 226 18.59 -12.33 -9.78
CA SER A 226 17.40 -12.20 -10.60
C SER A 226 17.61 -11.29 -11.83
N SER A 227 16.65 -11.33 -12.76
CA SER A 227 16.55 -10.41 -13.89
C SER A 227 15.99 -9.03 -13.49
N ASP A 228 15.26 -8.93 -12.38
CA ASP A 228 14.58 -7.72 -11.93
C ASP A 228 15.51 -6.83 -11.07
N ARG A 229 16.52 -6.25 -11.72
CA ARG A 229 17.65 -5.55 -11.06
C ARG A 229 17.46 -4.05 -10.83
N LEU A 230 16.27 -3.51 -11.12
CA LEU A 230 16.01 -2.07 -11.17
C LEU A 230 16.32 -1.33 -9.87
N LEU A 231 16.25 -2.03 -8.72
CA LEU A 231 16.48 -1.44 -7.40
C LEU A 231 17.93 -1.61 -6.91
N LEU A 232 18.71 -2.52 -7.51
CA LEU A 232 20.06 -2.87 -7.03
C LEU A 232 21.01 -1.69 -6.88
N PRO A 233 21.11 -0.74 -7.84
CA PRO A 233 22.06 0.37 -7.72
C PRO A 233 21.82 1.23 -6.47
N GLN A 234 20.58 1.32 -5.99
CA GLN A 234 20.20 2.14 -4.84
C GLN A 234 20.38 1.42 -3.50
N ILE A 235 20.26 0.09 -3.49
CA ILE A 235 20.38 -0.73 -2.28
C ILE A 235 21.84 -1.11 -2.00
N LYS A 236 22.64 -1.39 -3.04
CA LYS A 236 24.02 -1.88 -2.89
C LYS A 236 25.02 -0.82 -2.42
N GLY A 237 24.69 0.46 -2.58
CA GLY A 237 25.56 1.58 -2.22
C GLY A 237 25.44 2.07 -0.77
N ARG A 238 24.89 1.27 0.14
CA ARG A 238 24.49 1.68 1.49
C ARG A 238 24.90 0.68 2.56
#